data_AF-A0A1I6DNG2-F1
#
_entry.id   AF-A0A1I6DNG2-F1
#
_cell.length_a   1.000
_cell.length_b   1.000
_cell.length_c   1.000
_cell.angle_alpha   90.00
_cell.angle_beta   90.00
_cell.angle_gamma   90.00
#
_symmetry.space_group_name_H-M   'P 1'
#
loop_
_entity.id
_entity.type
_entity.pdbx_description
1 polymer ?
#
loop_
_entity_poly.entity_id
_entity_poly.type
_entity_poly.pdbx_seq_one_letter_code
_entity_poly.pdbx_strand_id
1 'polypeptide(L)'
;MDLIIALAIVIGVMGGLATWGAVAMASPYVLIWVIFIAWASYFHCGGKTEGLKSSTLANIWGAIMAAVALIVLTSMGVTAVNAGICVGATVLIMILGAKVSILSAIPAQVYGYAATAGLFLLGGAAYGEGSGGIIQVAIAVSISMIIGNVFGYISEQIAGSLVGMGKAKYQGGCAHVVVSSNAEPIDNHQCHCNVCKNVTGQLTTHVAFFKHGDLKCSNEGNLDRVPFNADNPDGPLELCLCKDCGTPIMLDDKQKRIRVAVPNVMGYDNASFPAATYHAFYDASKGYKQPDDGRPVHEGLRPEFSWPSGV
;
A
#
# COMPACT_ATOMS: atom_id res chain seq x y z
N MET A 1 7.97 -4.37 -5.93
CA MET A 1 7.09 -5.52 -6.22
C MET A 1 5.66 -5.02 -6.17
N ASP A 2 4.79 -5.51 -7.06
CA ASP A 2 3.36 -5.17 -6.98
C ASP A 2 2.73 -5.76 -5.70
N LEU A 3 1.73 -5.07 -5.15
CA LEU A 3 1.08 -5.47 -3.89
C LEU A 3 0.35 -6.81 -4.02
N ILE A 4 -0.30 -7.09 -5.16
CA ILE A 4 -1.01 -8.35 -5.39
C ILE A 4 0.00 -9.50 -5.44
N ILE A 5 1.14 -9.30 -6.10
CA ILE A 5 2.22 -10.29 -6.12
C ILE A 5 2.78 -10.54 -4.71
N ALA A 6 3.03 -9.47 -3.95
CA ALA A 6 3.52 -9.59 -2.58
C ALA A 6 2.53 -10.34 -1.67
N LEU A 7 1.24 -9.98 -1.72
CA LEU A 7 0.17 -10.66 -0.99
C LEU A 7 0.01 -12.12 -1.44
N ALA A 8 0.12 -12.42 -2.75
CA ALA A 8 0.00 -13.78 -3.26
C ALA A 8 1.09 -14.70 -2.69
N ILE A 9 2.34 -14.23 -2.65
CA ILE A 9 3.46 -14.98 -2.07
C ILE A 9 3.24 -15.16 -0.56
N VAL A 10 2.95 -14.08 0.16
CA VAL A 10 2.85 -14.10 1.62
C VAL A 10 1.65 -14.91 2.09
N ILE A 11 0.44 -14.61 1.59
CA ILE A 11 -0.79 -15.30 1.97
C ILE A 11 -0.75 -16.75 1.49
N GLY A 12 -0.18 -17.04 0.31
CA GLY A 12 -0.02 -18.40 -0.19
C GLY A 12 0.84 -19.27 0.74
N VAL A 13 2.02 -18.79 1.12
CA VAL A 13 2.93 -19.50 2.03
C VAL A 13 2.34 -19.61 3.43
N MET A 14 1.88 -18.50 4.00
CA MET A 14 1.32 -18.49 5.36
C MET A 14 0.03 -19.30 5.45
N GLY A 15 -0.81 -19.30 4.41
CA GLY A 15 -2.01 -20.12 4.33
C GLY A 15 -1.70 -21.61 4.30
N GLY A 16 -0.66 -22.01 3.56
CA GLY A 16 -0.15 -23.39 3.59
C GLY A 16 0.34 -23.81 4.98
N LEU A 17 1.13 -22.96 5.63
CA LEU A 17 1.65 -23.21 6.98
C LEU A 17 0.53 -23.25 8.04
N ALA A 18 -0.42 -22.32 7.98
CA ALA A 18 -1.56 -22.28 8.89
C ALA A 18 -2.44 -23.52 8.73
N THR A 19 -2.65 -23.98 7.49
CA THR A 19 -3.41 -25.21 7.21
C THR A 19 -2.69 -26.43 7.77
N TRP A 20 -1.40 -26.58 7.47
CA TRP A 20 -0.59 -27.66 8.03
C TRP A 20 -0.63 -27.66 9.56
N GLY A 21 -0.42 -26.51 10.20
CA GLY A 21 -0.43 -26.39 11.66
C GLY A 21 -1.79 -26.73 12.29
N ALA A 22 -2.88 -26.22 11.74
CA ALA A 22 -4.22 -26.51 12.23
C ALA A 22 -4.57 -28.01 12.11
N VAL A 23 -4.24 -28.63 10.97
CA VAL A 23 -4.47 -30.07 10.76
C VAL A 23 -3.57 -30.91 11.66
N ALA A 24 -2.29 -30.56 11.81
CA ALA A 24 -1.34 -31.29 12.64
C ALA A 24 -1.69 -31.24 14.13
N MET A 25 -2.22 -30.11 14.62
CA MET A 25 -2.71 -29.99 16.00
C MET A 25 -3.98 -30.79 16.25
N ALA A 26 -4.81 -31.02 15.23
CA ALA A 26 -6.09 -31.72 15.32
C ALA A 26 -7.00 -31.20 16.47
N SER A 27 -6.90 -29.92 16.80
CA SER A 27 -7.64 -29.30 17.89
C SER A 27 -9.06 -28.93 17.44
N PRO A 28 -10.11 -29.24 18.21
CA PRO A 28 -11.46 -28.80 17.89
C PRO A 28 -11.60 -27.26 18.00
N TYR A 29 -10.67 -26.56 18.65
CA TYR A 29 -10.73 -25.11 18.82
C TYR A 29 -9.95 -24.32 17.75
N VAL A 30 -9.21 -25.00 16.87
CA VAL A 30 -8.41 -24.37 15.82
C VAL A 30 -8.89 -24.83 14.44
N LEU A 31 -9.86 -24.09 13.92
CA LEU A 31 -10.60 -24.44 12.70
C LEU A 31 -10.04 -23.64 11.53
N ILE A 32 -9.28 -24.29 10.66
CA ILE A 32 -8.59 -23.62 9.55
C ILE A 32 -9.52 -22.82 8.63
N TRP A 33 -10.72 -23.33 8.36
CA TRP A 33 -11.68 -22.63 7.52
C TRP A 33 -12.22 -21.35 8.19
N VAL A 34 -12.40 -21.36 9.52
CA VAL A 34 -12.77 -20.16 10.29
C VAL A 34 -11.62 -19.16 10.33
N ILE A 35 -10.38 -19.64 10.46
CA ILE A 35 -9.17 -18.82 10.37
C ILE A 35 -9.14 -18.08 9.02
N PHE A 36 -9.41 -18.76 7.90
CA PHE A 36 -9.47 -18.10 6.59
C PHE A 36 -10.62 -17.10 6.45
N ILE A 37 -11.80 -17.39 7.00
CA ILE A 37 -12.92 -16.43 7.02
C ILE A 37 -12.51 -15.15 7.77
N ALA A 38 -11.90 -15.28 8.94
CA ALA A 38 -11.47 -14.13 9.73
C ALA A 38 -10.29 -13.38 9.09
N TRP A 39 -9.39 -14.09 8.42
CA TRP A 39 -8.31 -13.47 7.64
C TRP A 39 -8.87 -12.62 6.49
N ALA A 40 -9.88 -13.12 5.78
CA ALA A 40 -10.59 -12.33 4.76
C ALA A 40 -11.36 -11.16 5.39
N SER A 41 -12.03 -11.40 6.53
CA SER A 41 -12.75 -10.38 7.31
C SER A 41 -11.83 -9.21 7.69
N TYR A 42 -10.59 -9.50 8.11
CA TYR A 42 -9.57 -8.50 8.42
C TYR A 42 -9.30 -7.55 7.24
N PHE A 43 -9.02 -8.11 6.06
CA PHE A 43 -8.78 -7.30 4.87
C PHE A 43 -10.03 -6.57 4.39
N HIS A 44 -11.21 -7.19 4.52
CA HIS A 44 -12.49 -6.53 4.25
C HIS A 44 -12.71 -5.32 5.18
N CYS A 45 -12.27 -5.39 6.43
CA CYS A 45 -12.31 -4.26 7.37
C CYS A 45 -11.20 -3.22 7.13
N GLY A 46 -10.48 -3.30 6.02
CA GLY A 46 -9.48 -2.30 5.61
C GLY A 46 -8.07 -2.52 6.16
N GLY A 47 -7.82 -3.67 6.80
CA GLY A 47 -6.51 -4.02 7.36
C GLY A 47 -6.02 -3.06 8.44
N LYS A 48 -4.71 -3.04 8.69
CA LYS A 48 -4.05 -2.27 9.75
C LYS A 48 -4.56 -2.63 11.15
N THR A 49 -4.11 -1.88 12.15
CA THR A 49 -4.55 -2.05 13.54
C THR A 49 -6.05 -1.83 13.72
N GLU A 50 -6.66 -0.93 12.94
CA GLU A 50 -8.10 -0.65 13.02
C GLU A 50 -8.94 -1.77 12.40
N GLY A 51 -8.52 -2.36 11.29
CA GLY A 51 -9.12 -3.57 10.73
C GLY A 51 -9.00 -4.75 11.68
N LEU A 52 -7.86 -4.90 12.38
CA LEU A 52 -7.68 -5.95 13.39
C LEU A 52 -8.72 -5.84 14.51
N LYS A 53 -8.89 -4.64 15.08
CA LYS A 53 -9.86 -4.40 16.16
C LYS A 53 -11.30 -4.58 15.68
N SER A 54 -11.67 -3.88 14.61
CA SER A 54 -13.05 -3.86 14.11
C SER A 54 -13.51 -5.23 13.63
N SER A 55 -12.68 -5.94 12.85
CA SER A 55 -12.99 -7.28 12.38
C SER A 55 -13.10 -8.27 13.54
N THR A 56 -12.10 -8.33 14.42
CA THR A 56 -12.08 -9.30 15.53
C THR A 56 -13.29 -9.13 16.47
N LEU A 57 -13.61 -7.90 16.85
CA LEU A 57 -14.69 -7.64 17.79
C LEU A 57 -16.06 -7.83 17.16
N ALA A 58 -16.23 -7.43 15.89
CA ALA A 58 -17.46 -7.71 15.15
C ALA A 58 -17.66 -9.23 14.93
N ASN A 59 -16.61 -9.96 14.55
CA ASN A 59 -16.62 -11.42 14.45
C ASN A 59 -17.09 -12.10 15.75
N ILE A 60 -16.52 -11.72 16.89
CA ILE A 60 -16.90 -12.28 18.20
C ILE A 60 -18.35 -11.91 18.55
N TRP A 61 -18.78 -10.67 18.29
CA TRP A 61 -20.16 -10.26 18.49
C TRP A 61 -21.15 -11.11 17.68
N GLY A 62 -20.82 -11.38 16.41
CA GLY A 62 -21.58 -12.30 15.57
C GLY A 62 -21.67 -13.71 16.15
N ALA A 63 -20.54 -14.25 16.61
CA ALA A 63 -20.49 -15.59 17.21
C ALA A 63 -21.34 -15.67 18.50
N ILE A 64 -21.30 -14.64 19.35
CA ILE A 64 -22.15 -14.53 20.54
C ILE A 64 -23.63 -14.52 20.15
N MET A 65 -24.00 -13.72 19.15
CA MET A 65 -25.40 -13.62 18.73
C MET A 65 -25.94 -14.91 18.09
N ALA A 66 -25.08 -15.67 17.39
CA ALA A 66 -25.43 -17.00 16.90
C ALA A 66 -25.63 -17.99 18.06
N ALA A 67 -24.77 -17.96 19.07
CA ALA A 67 -24.92 -18.81 20.26
C ALA A 67 -26.25 -18.54 20.97
N VAL A 68 -26.60 -17.26 21.16
CA VAL A 68 -27.90 -16.85 21.73
C VAL A 68 -29.05 -17.40 20.91
N ALA A 69 -29.00 -17.26 19.57
CA ALA A 69 -30.05 -17.75 18.69
C ALA A 69 -30.25 -19.27 18.82
N LEU A 70 -29.15 -20.03 18.86
CA LEU A 70 -29.16 -21.48 18.97
C LEU A 70 -29.65 -21.95 20.35
N ILE A 71 -29.26 -21.28 21.42
CA ILE A 71 -29.73 -21.61 22.78
C ILE A 71 -31.24 -21.37 22.90
N VAL A 72 -31.75 -20.25 22.38
CA VAL A 72 -33.19 -19.96 22.39
C VAL A 72 -33.95 -20.92 21.48
N LEU A 73 -33.43 -21.23 20.29
CA LEU A 73 -34.06 -22.19 19.38
C LEU A 73 -34.18 -23.58 20.01
N THR A 74 -33.11 -24.07 20.63
CA THR A 74 -33.10 -25.41 21.24
C THR A 74 -33.98 -25.49 22.48
N SER A 75 -34.17 -24.40 23.23
CA SER A 75 -35.11 -24.37 24.36
C SER A 75 -36.58 -24.26 23.96
N MET A 76 -36.88 -23.66 22.81
CA MET A 76 -38.24 -23.53 22.26
C MET A 76 -38.67 -24.75 21.41
N GLY A 77 -37.74 -25.65 21.10
CA GLY A 77 -37.93 -26.76 20.17
C GLY A 77 -37.58 -26.36 18.73
N VAL A 78 -36.87 -27.24 18.04
CA VAL A 78 -36.31 -26.99 16.70
C VAL A 78 -37.40 -27.18 15.64
N THR A 79 -37.98 -26.09 15.19
CA THR A 79 -38.90 -26.04 14.03
C THR A 79 -38.44 -24.96 13.06
N ALA A 80 -38.86 -25.04 11.79
CA ALA A 80 -38.52 -24.03 10.78
C ALA A 80 -38.98 -22.61 11.20
N VAL A 81 -40.17 -22.52 11.81
CA VAL A 81 -40.72 -21.26 12.32
C VAL A 81 -39.89 -20.71 13.48
N ASN A 82 -39.60 -21.54 14.48
CA ASN A 82 -38.79 -21.11 15.63
C ASN A 82 -37.38 -20.70 15.19
N ALA A 83 -36.76 -21.42 14.24
CA ALA A 83 -35.46 -21.08 13.70
C ALA A 83 -35.48 -19.71 13.00
N GLY A 84 -36.50 -19.47 12.15
CA GLY A 84 -36.67 -18.17 11.49
C GLY A 84 -36.87 -17.02 12.48
N ILE A 85 -37.68 -17.22 13.51
CA ILE A 85 -37.92 -16.20 14.56
C ILE A 85 -36.64 -15.93 15.35
N CYS A 86 -35.97 -16.97 15.84
CA CYS A 86 -34.75 -16.83 16.65
C CYS A 86 -33.64 -16.12 15.86
N VAL A 87 -33.37 -16.56 14.64
CA VAL A 87 -32.35 -15.95 13.78
C VAL A 87 -32.75 -14.52 13.39
N GLY A 88 -34.01 -14.27 13.04
CA GLY A 88 -34.48 -12.94 12.68
C GLY A 88 -34.32 -11.94 13.83
N ALA A 89 -34.69 -12.34 15.05
CA ALA A 89 -34.57 -11.51 16.24
C ALA A 89 -33.10 -11.24 16.60
N THR A 90 -32.24 -12.26 16.60
CA THR A 90 -30.83 -12.08 16.95
C THR A 90 -30.04 -11.34 15.89
N VAL A 91 -30.31 -11.54 14.60
CA VAL A 91 -29.68 -10.76 13.51
C VAL A 91 -30.08 -9.29 13.60
N LEU A 92 -31.34 -8.98 13.92
CA LEU A 92 -31.78 -7.60 14.16
C LEU A 92 -30.96 -6.97 15.29
N ILE A 93 -30.85 -7.64 16.44
CA ILE A 93 -30.05 -7.16 17.59
C ILE A 93 -28.58 -7.03 17.21
N MET A 94 -28.04 -8.01 16.49
CA MET A 94 -26.66 -8.05 16.02
C MET A 94 -26.33 -6.81 15.20
N ILE A 95 -27.14 -6.52 14.17
CA ILE A 95 -26.98 -5.36 13.28
C ILE A 95 -27.18 -4.05 14.05
N LEU A 96 -28.16 -3.96 14.96
CA LEU A 96 -28.31 -2.78 15.82
C LEU A 96 -27.07 -2.52 16.68
N GLY A 97 -26.32 -3.57 17.03
CA GLY A 97 -25.01 -3.48 17.69
C GLY A 97 -23.99 -2.65 16.93
N ALA A 98 -24.12 -2.50 15.60
CA ALA A 98 -23.25 -1.65 14.78
C ALA A 98 -23.36 -0.14 15.11
N LYS A 99 -24.37 0.27 15.90
CA LYS A 99 -24.43 1.62 16.49
C LYS A 99 -23.32 1.87 17.52
N VAL A 100 -22.74 0.81 18.08
CA VAL A 100 -21.51 0.90 18.87
C VAL A 100 -20.34 0.94 17.89
N SER A 101 -19.55 2.00 17.92
CA SER A 101 -18.50 2.27 16.91
C SER A 101 -17.53 1.12 16.69
N ILE A 102 -17.21 0.38 17.75
CA ILE A 102 -16.28 -0.76 17.71
C ILE A 102 -16.85 -2.00 17.01
N LEU A 103 -18.18 -2.07 16.85
CA LEU A 103 -18.90 -3.14 16.18
C LEU A 103 -19.47 -2.68 14.83
N SER A 104 -19.05 -1.53 14.30
CA SER A 104 -19.67 -0.93 13.10
C SER A 104 -19.54 -1.79 11.83
N ALA A 105 -18.59 -2.73 11.79
CA ALA A 105 -18.36 -3.63 10.67
C ALA A 105 -19.43 -4.74 10.58
N ILE A 106 -20.62 -4.40 10.09
CA ILE A 106 -21.75 -5.34 9.92
C ILE A 106 -21.36 -6.63 9.17
N PRO A 107 -20.62 -6.60 8.03
CA PRO A 107 -20.22 -7.84 7.35
C PRO A 107 -19.38 -8.77 8.24
N ALA A 108 -18.50 -8.22 9.06
CA ALA A 108 -17.68 -8.99 9.98
C ALA A 108 -18.52 -9.66 11.10
N GLN A 109 -19.62 -9.03 11.53
CA GLN A 109 -20.57 -9.68 12.43
C GLN A 109 -21.22 -10.90 11.77
N VAL A 110 -21.64 -10.76 10.51
CA VAL A 110 -22.28 -11.85 9.75
C VAL A 110 -21.31 -13.03 9.57
N TYR A 111 -20.03 -12.78 9.33
CA TYR A 111 -19.03 -13.86 9.25
C TYR A 111 -18.96 -14.68 10.54
N GLY A 112 -18.90 -14.02 11.69
CA GLY A 112 -18.92 -14.66 13.01
C GLY A 112 -20.18 -15.49 13.22
N TYR A 113 -21.34 -14.88 12.95
CA TYR A 113 -22.63 -15.54 13.12
C TYR A 113 -22.76 -16.79 12.25
N ALA A 114 -22.45 -16.66 10.95
CA ALA A 114 -22.56 -17.74 9.98
C ALA A 114 -21.60 -18.90 10.29
N ALA A 115 -20.36 -18.59 10.71
CA ALA A 115 -19.39 -19.61 11.09
C ALA A 115 -19.85 -20.39 12.33
N THR A 116 -20.36 -19.72 13.36
CA THR A 116 -20.87 -20.38 14.58
C THR A 116 -22.10 -21.23 14.28
N ALA A 117 -23.08 -20.71 13.53
CA ALA A 117 -24.26 -21.48 13.14
C ALA A 117 -23.87 -22.70 12.28
N GLY A 118 -22.99 -22.51 11.30
CA GLY A 118 -22.50 -23.59 10.44
C GLY A 118 -21.77 -24.69 11.21
N LEU A 119 -20.86 -24.32 12.13
CA LEU A 119 -20.15 -25.29 12.95
C LEU A 119 -21.10 -26.09 13.86
N PHE A 120 -22.07 -25.42 14.50
CA PHE A 120 -23.04 -26.11 15.34
C PHE A 120 -23.85 -27.14 14.54
N LEU A 121 -24.37 -26.73 13.37
CA LEU A 121 -25.23 -27.58 12.54
C LEU A 121 -24.50 -28.79 11.96
N LEU A 122 -23.20 -28.66 11.66
CA LEU A 122 -22.42 -29.71 11.01
C LEU A 122 -21.57 -30.55 11.98
N GLY A 123 -21.23 -30.01 13.15
CA GLY A 123 -20.28 -30.64 14.06
C GLY A 123 -20.48 -30.32 15.53
N GLY A 124 -21.61 -29.71 15.92
CA GLY A 124 -21.87 -29.29 17.30
C GLY A 124 -21.78 -30.41 18.34
N ALA A 125 -22.12 -31.66 17.95
CA ALA A 125 -22.03 -32.82 18.83
C ALA A 125 -20.62 -33.06 19.40
N ALA A 126 -19.56 -32.66 18.69
CA ALA A 126 -18.17 -32.78 19.16
C ALA A 126 -17.83 -31.85 20.33
N TYR A 127 -18.70 -30.87 20.63
CA TYR A 127 -18.48 -29.85 21.66
C TYR A 127 -19.34 -30.05 22.91
N GLY A 128 -20.15 -31.11 22.93
CA GLY A 128 -21.06 -31.45 24.03
C GLY A 128 -22.53 -31.11 23.74
N GLU A 129 -23.39 -31.42 24.71
CA GLU A 129 -24.83 -31.27 24.58
C GLU A 129 -25.36 -29.97 25.23
N GLY A 130 -26.57 -29.59 24.81
CA GLY A 130 -27.29 -28.45 25.37
C GLY A 130 -26.57 -27.10 25.18
N SER A 131 -26.93 -26.13 26.03
CA SER A 131 -26.37 -24.77 25.99
C SER A 131 -24.86 -24.73 26.21
N GLY A 132 -24.33 -25.64 27.04
CA GLY A 132 -22.89 -25.77 27.28
C GLY A 132 -22.13 -26.09 25.99
N GLY A 133 -22.60 -27.06 25.20
CA GLY A 133 -21.99 -27.38 23.91
C GLY A 133 -22.06 -26.24 22.88
N ILE A 134 -23.19 -25.52 22.84
CA ILE A 134 -23.35 -24.34 21.96
C ILE A 134 -22.34 -23.24 22.32
N ILE A 135 -22.12 -23.00 23.62
CA ILE A 135 -21.12 -22.04 24.08
C ILE A 135 -19.71 -22.48 23.66
N GLN A 136 -19.38 -23.78 23.78
CA GLN A 136 -18.08 -24.30 23.33
C GLN A 136 -17.87 -24.15 21.82
N VAL A 137 -18.91 -24.33 20.99
CA VAL A 137 -18.87 -24.03 19.55
C VAL A 137 -18.54 -22.55 19.31
N ALA A 138 -19.21 -21.64 20.01
CA ALA A 138 -18.98 -20.21 19.86
C ALA A 138 -17.55 -19.80 20.29
N ILE A 139 -17.02 -20.45 21.34
CA ILE A 139 -15.64 -20.28 21.80
C ILE A 139 -14.66 -20.77 20.72
N ALA A 140 -14.87 -21.96 20.16
CA ALA A 140 -14.02 -22.51 19.10
C ALA A 140 -13.95 -21.60 17.87
N VAL A 141 -15.11 -21.08 17.43
CA VAL A 141 -15.16 -20.09 16.35
C VAL A 141 -14.44 -18.80 16.75
N SER A 142 -14.70 -18.27 17.94
CA SER A 142 -14.08 -17.02 18.40
C SER A 142 -12.55 -17.12 18.47
N ILE A 143 -12.02 -18.21 19.03
CA ILE A 143 -10.57 -18.48 19.07
C ILE A 143 -10.00 -18.53 17.66
N SER A 144 -10.64 -19.29 16.77
CA SER A 144 -10.20 -19.41 15.38
C SER A 144 -10.26 -18.07 14.63
N MET A 145 -11.26 -17.23 14.91
CA MET A 145 -11.38 -15.91 14.30
C MET A 145 -10.33 -14.92 14.82
N ILE A 146 -10.00 -14.96 16.11
CA ILE A 146 -8.89 -14.17 16.66
C ILE A 146 -7.59 -14.56 15.95
N ILE A 147 -7.32 -15.87 15.85
CA ILE A 147 -6.13 -16.38 15.16
C ILE A 147 -6.10 -15.92 13.69
N GLY A 148 -7.21 -16.03 12.96
CA GLY A 148 -7.30 -15.59 11.56
C GLY A 148 -7.07 -14.10 11.38
N ASN A 149 -7.61 -13.26 12.25
CA ASN A 149 -7.36 -11.82 12.23
C ASN A 149 -5.87 -11.49 12.51
N VAL A 150 -5.22 -12.23 13.42
CA VAL A 150 -3.78 -12.10 13.67
C VAL A 150 -2.94 -12.52 12.46
N PHE A 151 -3.29 -13.62 11.78
CA PHE A 151 -2.64 -14.02 10.52
C PHE A 151 -2.84 -12.95 9.44
N GLY A 152 -4.04 -12.36 9.35
CA GLY A 152 -4.33 -11.17 8.55
C GLY A 152 -3.34 -10.06 8.77
N TYR A 153 -3.23 -9.60 10.01
CA TYR A 153 -2.33 -8.54 10.40
C TYR A 153 -0.86 -8.84 10.07
N ILE A 154 -0.36 -10.02 10.45
CA ILE A 154 1.04 -10.40 10.19
C ILE A 154 1.31 -10.48 8.69
N SER A 155 0.38 -11.05 7.91
CA SER A 155 0.54 -11.17 6.45
C SER A 155 0.60 -9.81 5.76
N GLU A 156 -0.20 -8.84 6.22
CA GLU A 156 -0.15 -7.48 5.70
C GLU A 156 1.19 -6.80 6.00
N GLN A 157 1.74 -6.97 7.21
CA GLN A 157 3.03 -6.38 7.58
C GLN A 157 4.18 -6.95 6.72
N ILE A 158 4.19 -8.27 6.51
CA ILE A 158 5.21 -8.93 5.68
C ILE A 158 5.04 -8.48 4.22
N ALA A 159 3.83 -8.50 3.67
CA ALA A 159 3.57 -8.07 2.30
C ALA A 159 3.91 -6.59 2.10
N GLY A 160 3.54 -5.73 3.05
CA GLY A 160 3.90 -4.31 3.06
C GLY A 160 5.41 -4.10 3.07
N SER A 161 6.15 -4.93 3.80
CA SER A 161 7.62 -4.92 3.80
C SER A 161 8.18 -5.31 2.44
N LEU A 162 7.63 -6.33 1.78
CA LEU A 162 8.05 -6.74 0.42
C LEU A 162 7.72 -5.68 -0.65
N VAL A 163 6.63 -4.94 -0.48
CA VAL A 163 6.31 -3.78 -1.31
C VAL A 163 7.29 -2.64 -1.04
N GLY A 164 7.56 -2.34 0.23
CA GLY A 164 8.48 -1.29 0.68
C GLY A 164 9.94 -1.53 0.27
N MET A 165 10.40 -2.78 0.33
CA MET A 165 11.70 -3.21 -0.23
C MET A 165 11.82 -2.95 -1.74
N GLY A 166 10.70 -2.75 -2.43
CA GLY A 166 10.66 -2.39 -3.84
C GLY A 166 10.40 -0.90 -4.13
N LYS A 167 10.24 -0.03 -3.12
CA LYS A 167 10.07 1.40 -3.32
C LYS A 167 11.45 2.05 -3.39
N ALA A 168 11.82 2.54 -4.57
CA ALA A 168 13.11 3.17 -4.74
C ALA A 168 13.22 4.44 -3.89
N LYS A 169 14.43 4.75 -3.41
CA LYS A 169 14.73 5.92 -2.57
C LYS A 169 14.19 7.22 -3.19
N TYR A 170 14.33 7.35 -4.49
CA TYR A 170 13.79 8.43 -5.29
C TYR A 170 12.78 7.86 -6.27
N GLN A 171 11.57 8.37 -6.27
CA GLN A 171 10.50 7.96 -7.17
C GLN A 171 9.73 9.18 -7.67
N GLY A 172 9.56 9.26 -8.99
CA GLY A 172 8.77 10.30 -9.67
C GLY A 172 8.06 9.73 -10.89
N GLY A 173 7.61 10.62 -11.76
CA GLY A 173 6.85 10.30 -12.97
C GLY A 173 5.35 10.54 -12.80
N CYS A 174 4.55 9.70 -13.46
CA CYS A 174 3.08 9.77 -13.46
C CYS A 174 2.46 8.38 -13.27
N ALA A 175 1.14 8.27 -13.34
CA ALA A 175 0.43 7.00 -13.21
C ALA A 175 0.79 5.97 -14.31
N HIS A 176 1.25 6.42 -15.48
CA HIS A 176 1.58 5.56 -16.63
C HIS A 176 3.05 5.14 -16.69
N VAL A 177 3.95 6.04 -16.25
CA VAL A 177 5.40 5.86 -16.34
C VAL A 177 6.05 6.34 -15.06
N VAL A 178 6.80 5.45 -14.41
CA VAL A 178 7.48 5.71 -13.14
C VAL A 178 8.97 5.80 -13.38
N VAL A 179 9.61 6.80 -12.77
CA VAL A 179 11.07 6.92 -12.72
C VAL A 179 11.55 6.65 -11.31
N SER A 180 12.64 5.91 -11.17
CA SER A 180 13.11 5.41 -9.89
C SER A 180 14.63 5.35 -9.79
N SER A 181 15.19 5.67 -8.62
CA SER A 181 16.62 5.50 -8.30
C SER A 181 16.81 5.16 -6.82
N ASN A 182 17.80 4.30 -6.54
CA ASN A 182 18.31 4.04 -5.18
C ASN A 182 19.69 4.67 -4.94
N ALA A 183 20.34 5.17 -5.99
CA ALA A 183 21.63 5.85 -5.88
C ALA A 183 21.43 7.33 -5.56
N GLU A 184 22.43 7.97 -4.95
CA GLU A 184 22.44 9.42 -4.77
C GLU A 184 22.63 10.16 -6.10
N PRO A 185 22.05 11.38 -6.23
CA PRO A 185 22.39 12.25 -7.35
C PRO A 185 23.88 12.62 -7.29
N ILE A 186 24.53 12.57 -8.44
CA ILE A 186 25.93 13.00 -8.60
C ILE A 186 26.07 14.52 -8.56
N ASP A 187 24.98 15.24 -8.79
CA ASP A 187 24.88 16.70 -8.66
C ASP A 187 23.43 17.11 -8.33
N ASN A 188 23.25 18.14 -7.50
CA ASN A 188 21.94 18.56 -7.02
C ASN A 188 21.93 20.07 -6.74
N HIS A 189 21.29 20.86 -7.61
CA HIS A 189 21.39 22.31 -7.61
C HIS A 189 20.07 23.01 -7.92
N GLN A 190 20.03 24.30 -7.60
CA GLN A 190 19.00 25.21 -8.07
C GLN A 190 19.52 25.91 -9.33
N CYS A 191 18.94 25.58 -10.49
CA CYS A 191 19.35 26.09 -11.79
C CYS A 191 18.68 27.43 -12.12
N HIS A 192 19.47 28.37 -12.62
CA HIS A 192 19.04 29.71 -13.05
C HIS A 192 19.15 29.95 -14.56
N CYS A 193 19.43 28.90 -15.35
CA CYS A 193 19.64 29.06 -16.78
C CYS A 193 18.33 29.39 -17.53
N ASN A 194 18.43 30.13 -18.63
CA ASN A 194 17.26 30.50 -19.42
C ASN A 194 16.58 29.28 -20.04
N VAL A 195 17.30 28.19 -20.32
CA VAL A 195 16.71 26.96 -20.87
C VAL A 195 15.71 26.35 -19.87
N CYS A 196 16.12 26.15 -18.61
CA CYS A 196 15.23 25.64 -17.56
C CYS A 196 14.04 26.59 -17.32
N LYS A 197 14.29 27.91 -17.33
CA LYS A 197 13.23 28.91 -17.21
C LYS A 197 12.23 28.85 -18.35
N ASN A 198 12.70 28.73 -19.59
CA ASN A 198 11.84 28.66 -20.78
C ASN A 198 11.02 27.37 -20.80
N VAL A 199 11.60 26.25 -20.37
CA VAL A 199 10.91 24.94 -20.36
C VAL A 199 9.92 24.83 -19.21
N THR A 200 10.25 25.34 -18.02
CA THR A 200 9.40 25.16 -16.82
C THR A 200 8.52 26.36 -16.49
N GLY A 201 8.81 27.53 -17.04
CA GLY A 201 8.21 28.81 -16.66
C GLY A 201 8.65 29.34 -15.29
N GLN A 202 9.55 28.64 -14.58
CA GLN A 202 10.00 29.01 -13.24
C GLN A 202 11.24 29.89 -13.32
N LEU A 203 11.36 30.88 -12.43
CA LEU A 203 12.56 31.72 -12.34
C LEU A 203 13.80 30.88 -12.03
N THR A 204 13.63 29.83 -11.22
CA THR A 204 14.66 28.86 -10.89
C THR A 204 14.05 27.45 -10.84
N THR A 205 14.85 26.42 -11.10
CA THR A 205 14.37 25.02 -11.15
C THR A 205 15.29 24.13 -10.31
N HIS A 206 14.72 23.22 -9.52
CA HIS A 206 15.50 22.24 -8.76
C HIS A 206 15.90 21.09 -9.68
N VAL A 207 17.20 20.92 -9.91
CA VAL A 207 17.76 19.98 -10.89
C VAL A 207 18.72 19.02 -10.19
N ALA A 208 18.48 17.73 -10.35
CA ALA A 208 19.34 16.68 -9.82
C ALA A 208 19.81 15.74 -10.94
N PHE A 209 21.12 15.58 -11.07
CA PHE A 209 21.74 14.68 -12.04
C PHE A 209 22.03 13.33 -11.39
N PHE A 210 21.68 12.26 -12.08
CA PHE A 210 22.09 10.89 -11.76
C PHE A 210 22.97 10.38 -12.89
N LYS A 211 23.85 9.41 -12.62
CA LYS A 211 24.45 8.64 -13.72
C LYS A 211 23.32 8.01 -14.54
N HIS A 212 23.49 7.92 -15.86
CA HIS A 212 22.42 7.43 -16.73
C HIS A 212 21.84 6.08 -16.29
N GLY A 213 22.67 5.14 -15.84
CA GLY A 213 22.22 3.81 -15.37
C GLY A 213 21.53 3.78 -14.01
N ASP A 214 21.64 4.85 -13.21
CA ASP A 214 21.13 4.90 -11.85
C ASP A 214 19.67 5.38 -11.79
N LEU A 215 19.22 6.19 -12.76
CA LEU A 215 17.84 6.64 -12.89
C LEU A 215 17.08 5.81 -13.93
N LYS A 216 16.21 4.92 -13.45
CA LYS A 216 15.52 3.93 -14.27
C LYS A 216 14.09 4.35 -14.56
N CYS A 217 13.65 4.14 -15.80
CA CYS A 217 12.28 4.36 -16.23
C CYS A 217 11.55 3.00 -16.37
N SER A 218 10.33 2.90 -15.86
CA SER A 218 9.54 1.66 -15.88
C SER A 218 9.11 1.24 -17.28
N ASN A 219 8.98 2.19 -18.21
CA ASN A 219 8.57 1.94 -19.58
C ASN A 219 9.11 3.01 -20.55
N GLU A 220 10.35 2.82 -21.02
CA GLU A 220 10.98 3.77 -21.95
C GLU A 220 10.29 3.83 -23.32
N GLY A 221 9.58 2.76 -23.73
CA GLY A 221 8.82 2.75 -24.98
C GLY A 221 7.61 3.69 -24.97
N ASN A 222 7.16 4.09 -23.77
CA ASN A 222 6.02 4.99 -23.58
C ASN A 222 6.42 6.46 -23.36
N LEU A 223 7.61 6.83 -23.82
CA LEU A 223 8.13 8.20 -23.76
C LEU A 223 8.20 8.82 -25.15
N ASP A 224 7.67 10.03 -25.30
CA ASP A 224 8.03 10.94 -26.39
C ASP A 224 9.26 11.74 -25.98
N ARG A 225 10.29 11.71 -26.82
CA ARG A 225 11.56 12.41 -26.58
C ARG A 225 11.60 13.63 -27.47
N VAL A 226 11.66 14.80 -26.84
CA VAL A 226 11.69 16.09 -27.55
C VAL A 226 12.95 16.86 -27.17
N PRO A 227 13.44 17.78 -28.04
CA PRO A 227 14.59 18.60 -27.68
C PRO A 227 14.36 19.38 -26.40
N PHE A 228 15.31 19.32 -25.47
CA PHE A 228 15.21 20.07 -24.21
C PHE A 228 15.40 21.58 -24.42
N ASN A 229 16.31 21.96 -25.32
CA ASN A 229 16.57 23.35 -25.67
C ASN A 229 16.07 23.63 -27.09
N ALA A 230 15.01 24.44 -27.21
CA ALA A 230 14.48 24.84 -28.52
C ALA A 230 15.49 25.62 -29.36
N ASP A 231 16.39 26.37 -28.72
CA ASP A 231 17.44 27.16 -29.39
C ASP A 231 18.67 26.30 -29.76
N ASN A 232 18.73 25.04 -29.30
CA ASN A 232 19.77 24.07 -29.64
C ASN A 232 19.16 22.67 -29.74
N PRO A 233 18.35 22.39 -30.79
CA PRO A 233 17.60 21.15 -30.89
C PRO A 233 18.49 19.90 -31.04
N ASP A 234 19.69 20.08 -31.59
CA ASP A 234 20.71 19.04 -31.72
C ASP A 234 21.54 18.83 -30.45
N GLY A 235 21.20 19.56 -29.37
CA GLY A 235 21.80 19.41 -28.07
C GLY A 235 21.70 17.97 -27.52
N PRO A 236 22.58 17.61 -26.57
CA PRO A 236 22.66 16.25 -26.06
C PRO A 236 21.49 15.85 -25.15
N LEU A 237 20.77 16.83 -24.56
CA LEU A 237 19.68 16.56 -23.62
C LEU A 237 18.31 16.58 -24.31
N GLU A 238 17.47 15.62 -23.95
CA GLU A 238 16.09 15.48 -24.40
C GLU A 238 15.14 15.50 -23.21
N LEU A 239 14.01 16.18 -23.35
CA LEU A 239 12.90 16.10 -22.42
C LEU A 239 12.04 14.88 -22.77
N CYS A 240 11.84 13.99 -21.80
CA CYS A 240 10.99 12.82 -21.95
C CYS A 240 9.60 13.11 -21.40
N LEU A 241 8.58 13.02 -22.26
CA LEU A 241 7.17 13.20 -21.93
C LEU A 241 6.45 11.85 -21.98
N CYS A 242 5.51 11.61 -21.08
CA CYS A 242 4.63 10.45 -21.18
C CYS A 242 3.70 10.59 -22.39
N LYS A 243 3.63 9.57 -23.27
CA LYS A 243 2.75 9.59 -24.47
C LYS A 243 1.27 9.69 -24.13
N ASP A 244 0.85 9.14 -22.99
CA ASP A 244 -0.56 9.07 -22.63
C ASP A 244 -1.10 10.39 -22.04
N CYS A 245 -0.29 11.10 -21.25
CA CYS A 245 -0.75 12.28 -20.51
C CYS A 245 0.11 13.54 -20.66
N GLY A 246 1.19 13.48 -21.45
CA GLY A 246 2.09 14.60 -21.72
C GLY A 246 2.94 15.05 -20.52
N THR A 247 2.85 14.37 -19.37
CA THR A 247 3.60 14.75 -18.16
C THR A 247 5.11 14.61 -18.40
N PRO A 248 5.93 15.59 -17.98
CA PRO A 248 7.38 15.46 -18.00
C PRO A 248 7.86 14.40 -17.00
N ILE A 249 8.66 13.46 -17.49
CA ILE A 249 9.08 12.27 -16.75
C ILE A 249 10.53 12.36 -16.27
N MET A 250 11.45 12.74 -17.17
CA MET A 250 12.88 12.93 -16.89
C MET A 250 13.53 13.72 -18.03
N LEU A 251 14.76 14.21 -17.85
CA LEU A 251 15.63 14.47 -19.01
C LEU A 251 16.56 13.28 -19.24
N ASP A 252 16.78 12.95 -20.50
CA ASP A 252 17.73 11.91 -20.93
C ASP A 252 18.87 12.53 -21.74
N ASP A 253 20.02 11.87 -21.73
CA ASP A 253 21.21 12.31 -22.45
C ASP A 253 21.49 11.36 -23.61
N LYS A 254 21.50 11.89 -24.85
CA LYS A 254 21.86 11.14 -26.07
C LYS A 254 23.25 10.50 -25.98
N GLN A 255 24.16 11.09 -25.22
CA GLN A 255 25.51 10.56 -24.97
C GLN A 255 25.55 9.56 -23.79
N LYS A 256 24.42 9.27 -23.15
CA LYS A 256 24.26 8.33 -22.03
C LYS A 256 25.15 8.62 -20.81
N ARG A 257 25.49 9.89 -20.57
CA ARG A 257 26.31 10.29 -19.42
C ARG A 257 25.46 10.37 -18.15
N ILE A 258 24.32 11.05 -18.25
CA ILE A 258 23.43 11.33 -17.12
C ILE A 258 21.95 11.13 -17.48
N ARG A 259 21.13 11.10 -16.44
CA ARG A 259 19.69 11.38 -16.50
C ARG A 259 19.33 12.39 -15.42
N VAL A 260 18.31 13.19 -15.66
CA VAL A 260 17.97 14.33 -14.80
C VAL A 260 16.58 14.16 -14.21
N ALA A 261 16.49 14.34 -12.90
CA ALA A 261 15.24 14.53 -12.19
C ALA A 261 15.05 16.03 -11.89
N VAL A 262 13.82 16.51 -12.09
CA VAL A 262 13.37 17.84 -11.66
C VAL A 262 12.27 17.63 -10.62
N PRO A 263 12.62 17.49 -9.32
CA PRO A 263 11.69 16.97 -8.32
C PRO A 263 10.38 17.76 -8.26
N ASN A 264 10.48 19.07 -8.37
CA ASN A 264 9.36 20.00 -8.26
C ASN A 264 8.44 20.04 -9.50
N VAL A 265 8.75 19.30 -10.56
CA VAL A 265 7.96 19.26 -11.81
C VAL A 265 7.61 17.83 -12.22
N MET A 266 8.48 16.85 -11.96
CA MET A 266 8.40 15.50 -12.50
C MET A 266 7.79 14.49 -11.51
N GLY A 267 6.82 14.93 -10.70
CA GLY A 267 6.01 14.04 -9.85
C GLY A 267 6.75 13.37 -8.69
N TYR A 268 7.88 13.92 -8.26
CA TYR A 268 8.57 13.44 -7.05
C TYR A 268 7.91 14.01 -5.78
N ASP A 269 8.08 13.29 -4.67
CA ASP A 269 7.79 13.85 -3.35
C ASP A 269 8.90 14.84 -2.94
N ASN A 270 8.65 16.12 -3.14
CA ASN A 270 9.59 17.20 -2.82
C ASN A 270 10.05 17.21 -1.35
N ALA A 271 9.20 16.77 -0.41
CA ALA A 271 9.56 16.75 1.01
C ALA A 271 10.58 15.64 1.32
N SER A 272 10.57 14.57 0.52
CA SER A 272 11.45 13.41 0.67
C SER A 272 12.69 13.48 -0.25
N PHE A 273 12.70 14.38 -1.23
CA PHE A 273 13.85 14.57 -2.14
C PHE A 273 14.91 15.49 -1.51
N PRO A 274 16.21 15.17 -1.60
CA PRO A 274 17.27 16.01 -1.02
C PRO A 274 17.27 17.42 -1.60
N ALA A 275 17.38 18.42 -0.72
CA ALA A 275 17.46 19.82 -1.11
C ALA A 275 18.69 20.09 -2.01
N ALA A 276 18.54 21.05 -2.94
CA ALA A 276 19.65 21.56 -3.74
C ALA A 276 20.76 22.13 -2.86
N THR A 277 22.02 21.78 -3.17
CA THR A 277 23.18 22.12 -2.35
C THR A 277 23.86 23.43 -2.75
N TYR A 278 23.60 23.93 -3.96
CA TYR A 278 24.14 25.19 -4.49
C TYR A 278 23.24 25.77 -5.60
N HIS A 279 23.55 27.00 -6.03
CA HIS A 279 22.94 27.66 -7.18
C HIS A 279 23.86 27.61 -8.39
N ALA A 280 23.37 27.07 -9.50
CA ALA A 280 24.10 26.97 -10.76
C ALA A 280 23.56 27.94 -11.80
N PHE A 281 24.43 28.37 -12.72
CA PHE A 281 24.09 29.23 -13.85
C PHE A 281 23.47 30.58 -13.46
N TYR A 282 23.83 31.12 -12.29
CA TYR A 282 23.43 32.46 -11.91
C TYR A 282 24.26 33.49 -12.69
N ASP A 283 23.58 34.46 -13.28
CA ASP A 283 24.21 35.52 -14.08
C ASP A 283 23.84 36.87 -13.49
N ALA A 284 24.82 37.55 -12.89
CA ALA A 284 24.64 38.83 -12.23
C ALA A 284 24.24 39.95 -13.21
N SER A 285 24.52 39.81 -14.51
CA SER A 285 24.14 40.80 -15.52
C SER A 285 22.64 40.83 -15.80
N LYS A 286 21.90 39.78 -15.42
CA LYS A 286 20.47 39.64 -15.72
C LYS A 286 19.55 40.42 -14.77
N GLY A 287 20.10 41.12 -13.78
CA GLY A 287 19.35 42.04 -12.91
C GLY A 287 18.38 41.36 -11.93
N TYR A 288 18.37 40.03 -11.83
CA TYR A 288 17.64 39.32 -10.79
C TYR A 288 18.40 39.37 -9.46
N LYS A 289 17.67 39.33 -8.33
CA LYS A 289 18.29 39.32 -7.01
C LYS A 289 19.17 38.08 -6.84
N GLN A 290 20.39 38.27 -6.36
CA GLN A 290 21.26 37.17 -5.98
C GLN A 290 20.60 36.32 -4.88
N PRO A 291 20.66 34.99 -4.97
CA PRO A 291 20.18 34.12 -3.89
C PRO A 291 20.87 34.45 -2.55
N ASP A 292 20.09 34.49 -1.47
CA ASP A 292 20.54 34.87 -0.12
C ASP A 292 20.30 33.78 0.93
N ASP A 293 20.09 32.53 0.50
CA ASP A 293 19.82 31.38 1.38
C ASP A 293 21.08 30.66 1.92
N GLY A 294 22.26 31.29 1.75
CA GLY A 294 23.53 30.81 2.28
C GLY A 294 24.20 29.69 1.48
N ARG A 295 23.59 29.21 0.39
CA ARG A 295 24.21 28.20 -0.49
C ARG A 295 25.19 28.85 -1.48
N PRO A 296 26.26 28.14 -1.90
CA PRO A 296 27.19 28.65 -2.91
C PRO A 296 26.49 29.03 -4.22
N VAL A 297 26.98 30.07 -4.89
CA VAL A 297 26.43 30.57 -6.16
C VAL A 297 27.53 30.54 -7.22
N HIS A 298 27.25 29.93 -8.36
CA HIS A 298 28.19 29.79 -9.48
C HIS A 298 27.54 30.20 -10.81
N GLU A 299 28.36 30.74 -11.73
CA GLU A 299 27.95 31.08 -13.10
C GLU A 299 27.73 29.84 -14.00
N GLY A 300 28.14 28.67 -13.52
CA GLY A 300 27.94 27.37 -14.16
C GLY A 300 27.61 26.29 -13.13
N LEU A 301 27.97 25.04 -13.43
CA LEU A 301 28.01 23.98 -12.42
C LEU A 301 29.13 24.25 -11.41
N ARG A 302 29.05 23.60 -10.24
CA ARG A 302 30.10 23.73 -9.20
C ARG A 302 31.48 23.29 -9.73
N PRO A 303 32.59 23.95 -9.33
CA PRO A 303 33.91 23.73 -9.93
C PRO A 303 34.42 22.28 -9.89
N GLU A 304 34.04 21.53 -8.87
CA GLU A 304 34.43 20.13 -8.65
C GLU A 304 33.59 19.13 -9.45
N PHE A 305 32.50 19.56 -10.09
CA PHE A 305 31.67 18.67 -10.90
C PHE A 305 32.40 18.30 -12.19
N SER A 306 32.51 16.99 -12.43
CA SER A 306 33.04 16.43 -13.67
C SER A 306 31.97 15.60 -14.35
N TRP A 307 31.81 15.81 -15.65
CA TRP A 307 30.87 15.04 -16.47
C TRP A 307 31.32 13.58 -16.55
N PRO A 308 30.42 12.61 -16.31
CA PRO A 308 30.71 11.21 -16.59
C PRO A 308 31.04 10.99 -18.07
N SER A 309 31.90 10.01 -18.35
CA SER A 309 32.15 9.57 -19.73
C SER A 309 30.87 9.03 -20.36
N GLY A 310 30.61 9.41 -21.61
CA GLY A 310 29.50 8.86 -22.39
C GLY A 310 29.79 7.45 -22.88
N VAL A 311 28.75 6.79 -23.41
CA VAL A 311 28.84 5.44 -24.01
C VAL A 311 28.21 5.43 -25.38
#